data_AF-A0A7X8PZD3-F1
#
_entry.id   AF-A0A7X8PZD3-F1
#
_cell.length_a   1.000
_cell.length_b   1.000
_cell.length_c   1.000
_cell.angle_alpha   90.00
_cell.angle_beta   90.00
_cell.angle_gamma   90.00
#
_symmetry.space_group_name_H-M   'P 1'
#
loop_
_entity.id
_entity.type
_entity.pdbx_description
1 polymer ?
#
loop_
_entity_poly.entity_id
_entity_poly.type
_entity_poly.pdbx_seq_one_letter_code
_entity_poly.pdbx_strand_id
1 'polypeptide(L)'
;MQTNNSKKIASDKIEQIFEEFKKINKFSKSLIIHGTNTSLILLSFGMLTLIFNQTILEYESYTHFVGTTLVKNSIVLLAEFIIGGLAIDYFTKK
;
A
#
# COMPACT_ATOMS: atom_id res chain seq x y z
N MET A 1 22.28 -15.09 -25.88
CA MET A 1 23.32 -14.41 -25.07
C MET A 1 22.94 -12.97 -24.65
N GLN A 2 21.67 -12.54 -24.78
CA GLN A 2 21.21 -11.16 -24.51
C GLN A 2 20.40 -11.00 -23.19
N THR A 3 19.92 -12.11 -22.61
CA THR A 3 19.03 -12.12 -21.44
C THR A 3 19.71 -11.73 -20.13
N ASN A 4 21.03 -11.95 -20.00
CA ASN A 4 21.77 -11.67 -18.77
C ASN A 4 22.01 -10.16 -18.54
N ASN A 5 22.17 -9.38 -19.62
CA ASN A 5 22.38 -7.92 -19.51
C ASN A 5 21.09 -7.20 -19.14
N SER A 6 19.93 -7.61 -19.66
CA SER A 6 18.64 -7.00 -19.32
C SER A 6 18.24 -7.23 -17.87
N LYS A 7 18.50 -8.43 -17.32
CA LYS A 7 18.25 -8.75 -15.91
C LYS A 7 19.12 -7.91 -14.97
N LYS A 8 20.39 -7.71 -15.36
CA LYS A 8 21.35 -6.90 -14.61
C LYS A 8 20.93 -5.42 -14.56
N ILE A 9 20.58 -4.83 -15.71
CA ILE A 9 20.13 -3.43 -15.79
C ILE A 9 18.86 -3.18 -14.95
N ALA A 10 17.92 -4.12 -14.94
CA ALA A 10 16.72 -4.01 -14.11
C ALA A 10 17.05 -4.06 -12.61
N SER A 11 17.96 -4.95 -12.22
CA SER A 11 18.46 -5.05 -10.84
C SER A 11 19.12 -3.74 -10.40
N ASP A 12 20.01 -3.18 -11.23
CA ASP A 12 20.75 -1.95 -10.92
C ASP A 12 19.80 -0.75 -10.72
N LYS A 13 18.74 -0.64 -11.53
CA LYS A 13 17.72 0.41 -11.38
C LYS A 13 16.88 0.26 -10.12
N ILE A 14 16.50 -0.97 -9.77
CA ILE A 14 15.75 -1.25 -8.53
C ILE A 14 16.62 -0.93 -7.31
N GLU A 15 17.90 -1.26 -7.37
CA GLU A 15 18.87 -0.96 -6.32
C GLU A 15 19.03 0.54 -6.12
N GLN A 16 19.11 1.31 -7.21
CA GLN A 16 19.15 2.78 -7.16
C GLN A 16 17.89 3.39 -6.53
N ILE A 17 16.72 2.84 -6.84
CA ILE A 17 15.47 3.26 -6.18
C ILE A 17 15.54 2.92 -4.69
N PHE A 18 16.00 1.72 -4.34
CA PHE A 18 16.09 1.28 -2.95
C PHE A 18 17.06 2.13 -2.12
N GLU A 19 18.19 2.52 -2.72
CA GLU A 19 19.16 3.48 -2.16
C GLU A 19 18.50 4.83 -1.82
N GLU A 20 17.72 5.39 -2.74
CA GLU A 20 16.99 6.65 -2.50
C GLU A 20 15.92 6.50 -1.41
N PHE A 21 15.18 5.39 -1.39
CA PHE A 21 14.24 5.07 -0.31
C PHE A 21 14.93 4.90 1.05
N LYS A 22 16.19 4.46 1.07
CA LYS A 22 17.01 4.34 2.29
C LYS A 22 17.40 5.70 2.86
N LYS A 23 17.47 6.73 2.01
CA LYS A 23 17.78 8.12 2.38
C LYS A 23 16.55 8.92 2.85
N ILE A 24 15.35 8.33 2.87
CA ILE A 24 14.14 8.97 3.41
C ILE A 24 14.28 9.15 4.92
N ASN A 25 13.77 10.27 5.43
CA ASN A 25 13.75 10.57 6.86
C ASN A 25 13.02 9.48 7.65
N LYS A 26 13.48 9.20 8.88
CA LYS A 26 12.91 8.16 9.76
C LYS A 26 11.42 8.36 10.00
N PHE A 27 10.98 9.62 10.13
CA PHE A 27 9.57 9.96 10.33
C PHE A 27 8.72 9.55 9.11
N SER A 28 9.07 10.03 7.92
CA SER A 28 8.38 9.71 6.67
C SER A 28 8.38 8.21 6.39
N LYS A 29 9.50 7.52 6.63
CA LYS A 29 9.59 6.06 6.51
C LYS A 29 8.63 5.35 7.48
N SER A 30 8.59 5.80 8.74
CA SER A 30 7.69 5.25 9.75
C SER A 30 6.22 5.45 9.36
N LEU A 31 5.87 6.63 8.85
CA LEU A 31 4.52 6.94 8.36
C LEU A 31 4.10 6.01 7.22
N ILE A 32 4.98 5.79 6.24
CA ILE A 32 4.69 4.88 5.12
C ILE A 32 4.50 3.44 5.63
N ILE A 33 5.37 2.95 6.52
CA ILE A 33 5.29 1.58 7.04
C ILE A 33 4.02 1.38 7.87
N HIS A 34 3.76 2.25 8.84
CA HIS A 34 2.60 2.12 9.70
C HIS A 34 1.30 2.37 8.93
N GLY A 35 1.27 3.36 8.06
CA GLY A 35 0.13 3.63 7.18
C GLY A 35 -0.18 2.47 6.24
N THR A 36 0.86 1.87 5.64
CA THR A 36 0.72 0.65 4.84
C THR A 36 0.13 -0.48 5.67
N ASN A 37 0.66 -0.73 6.87
CA ASN A 37 0.14 -1.79 7.75
C ASN A 37 -1.33 -1.56 8.13
N THR A 38 -1.71 -0.34 8.48
CA THR A 38 -3.10 0.03 8.79
C THR A 38 -4.02 -0.20 7.60
N SER A 39 -3.60 0.19 6.39
CA SER A 39 -4.38 -0.03 5.17
C SER A 39 -4.58 -1.52 4.87
N LEU A 40 -3.54 -2.34 5.06
CA LEU A 40 -3.61 -3.80 4.88
C LEU A 40 -4.57 -4.46 5.87
N ILE A 41 -4.56 -4.02 7.13
CA ILE A 41 -5.51 -4.49 8.13
C ILE A 41 -6.94 -4.14 7.71
N LEU A 42 -7.17 -2.90 7.28
CA LEU A 42 -8.49 -2.45 6.83
C LEU A 42 -8.97 -3.21 5.58
N LEU A 43 -8.06 -3.47 4.63
CA LEU A 43 -8.32 -4.28 3.44
C LEU A 43 -8.75 -5.69 3.83
N SER A 44 -8.02 -6.30 4.78
CA SER A 44 -8.32 -7.64 5.28
C SER A 44 -9.70 -7.69 5.93
N PHE A 45 -10.05 -6.68 6.74
CA PHE A 45 -11.39 -6.56 7.30
C PHE A 45 -12.48 -6.43 6.24
N GLY A 46 -12.31 -5.53 5.26
CA GLY A 46 -13.28 -5.38 4.17
C GLY A 46 -13.48 -6.68 3.37
N MET A 47 -12.39 -7.39 3.10
CA MET A 47 -12.43 -8.67 2.39
C MET A 47 -13.11 -9.76 3.20
N LEU A 48 -12.82 -9.85 4.50
CA LEU A 48 -13.52 -10.76 5.41
C LEU A 48 -15.02 -10.44 5.45
N THR A 49 -15.41 -9.18 5.59
CA THR A 49 -16.82 -8.77 5.57
C THR A 49 -17.53 -9.25 4.30
N LEU A 50 -16.91 -9.12 3.13
CA LEU A 50 -17.48 -9.58 1.87
C LEU A 50 -17.64 -11.11 1.83
N ILE A 51 -16.60 -11.84 2.25
CA ILE A 51 -16.62 -13.31 2.28
C ILE A 51 -17.71 -13.80 3.24
N PHE A 52 -17.79 -13.26 4.45
CA PHE A 52 -18.82 -13.60 5.44
C PHE A 52 -20.23 -13.28 4.91
N ASN A 53 -20.40 -12.14 4.24
CA ASN A 53 -21.69 -11.76 3.67
C ASN A 53 -22.18 -12.77 2.62
N GLN A 54 -21.25 -13.27 1.81
CA GLN A 54 -21.57 -14.18 0.71
C GLN A 54 -21.71 -15.64 1.17
N THR A 55 -21.06 -16.03 2.27
CA THR A 55 -21.01 -17.42 2.72
C THR A 55 -21.93 -17.75 3.89
N ILE A 56 -22.16 -16.80 4.81
CA ILE A 56 -22.86 -17.06 6.08
C ILE A 56 -24.16 -16.26 6.20
N LEU A 57 -24.20 -15.02 5.69
CA LEU A 57 -25.31 -14.08 5.94
C LEU A 57 -26.40 -14.05 4.84
N GLU A 58 -26.47 -15.06 3.97
CA GLU A 58 -27.45 -15.11 2.86
C GLU A 58 -27.48 -13.82 2.00
N TYR A 59 -26.30 -13.25 1.72
CA TYR A 59 -26.11 -12.05 0.89
C TYR A 59 -27.03 -10.86 1.26
N GLU A 60 -26.50 -9.97 2.09
CA GLU A 60 -27.18 -8.72 2.43
C GLU A 60 -26.52 -7.54 1.69
N SER A 61 -27.34 -6.71 1.03
CA SER A 61 -26.86 -5.67 0.11
C SER A 61 -26.08 -4.56 0.81
N TYR A 62 -26.50 -4.17 2.02
CA TYR A 62 -25.82 -3.15 2.81
C TYR A 62 -24.44 -3.63 3.28
N THR A 63 -24.33 -4.87 3.74
CA THR A 63 -23.07 -5.49 4.16
C THR A 63 -22.10 -5.62 2.98
N HIS A 64 -22.61 -5.93 1.79
CA HIS A 64 -21.82 -5.91 0.55
C HIS A 64 -21.30 -4.51 0.22
N PHE A 65 -22.15 -3.48 0.34
CA PHE A 65 -21.76 -2.09 0.12
C PHE A 65 -20.69 -1.63 1.10
N VAL A 66 -20.86 -1.93 2.39
CA VAL A 66 -19.90 -1.61 3.46
C VAL A 66 -18.56 -2.30 3.17
N GLY A 67 -18.57 -3.61 2.91
CA GLY A 67 -17.34 -4.37 2.61
C GLY A 67 -16.59 -3.82 1.39
N THR A 68 -17.31 -3.52 0.31
CA THR A 68 -16.71 -2.95 -0.91
C THR A 68 -16.13 -1.55 -0.67
N THR A 69 -16.83 -0.73 0.12
CA THR A 69 -16.36 0.61 0.49
C THR A 69 -15.11 0.54 1.37
N LEU A 70 -15.05 -0.38 2.33
CA LEU A 70 -13.86 -0.63 3.14
C LEU A 70 -12.66 -1.02 2.26
N VAL A 71 -12.85 -1.95 1.32
CA VAL A 71 -11.79 -2.36 0.38
C VAL A 71 -11.30 -1.17 -0.44
N LYS A 72 -12.22 -0.41 -1.06
CA LYS A 72 -11.85 0.75 -1.87
C LYS A 72 -11.07 1.79 -1.04
N ASN A 73 -11.57 2.13 0.14
CA ASN A 73 -10.95 3.14 0.99
C ASN A 73 -9.60 2.68 1.53
N SER A 74 -9.41 1.39 1.80
CA SER A 74 -8.11 0.86 2.23
C SER A 74 -7.02 1.09 1.18
N ILE A 75 -7.33 0.91 -0.11
CA ILE A 75 -6.40 1.15 -1.21
C ILE A 75 -6.11 2.65 -1.36
N VAL A 76 -7.12 3.50 -1.19
CA VAL A 76 -6.94 4.97 -1.22
C VAL A 76 -6.02 5.41 -0.08
N LEU A 77 -6.26 4.93 1.15
CA LEU A 77 -5.41 5.23 2.31
C LEU A 77 -3.97 4.77 2.09
N LEU A 78 -3.76 3.57 1.53
CA LEU A 78 -2.42 3.10 1.19
C LEU A 78 -1.69 4.09 0.26
N ALA A 79 -2.37 4.56 -0.79
CA ALA A 79 -1.81 5.54 -1.71
C ALA A 79 -1.50 6.87 -1.01
N GLU A 80 -2.41 7.36 -0.17
CA GLU A 80 -2.24 8.59 0.61
C GLU A 80 -1.07 8.52 1.58
N PHE A 81 -0.86 7.38 2.26
CA PHE A 81 0.28 7.22 3.16
C PHE A 81 1.61 7.18 2.40
N ILE A 82 1.65 6.55 1.23
CA ILE A 82 2.86 6.51 0.39
C ILE A 82 3.17 7.92 -0.15
N ILE A 83 2.19 8.56 -0.80
CA ILE A 83 2.36 9.89 -1.41
C ILE A 83 2.61 10.94 -0.33
N GLY A 84 1.83 10.93 0.75
CA GLY A 84 1.95 11.85 1.88
C GLY A 84 3.28 11.70 2.60
N GLY A 85 3.75 10.48 2.85
CA GLY A 85 5.06 10.25 3.44
C GLY A 85 6.21 10.76 2.58
N LEU A 86 6.14 10.55 1.26
CA LEU A 86 7.13 11.08 0.32
C LEU A 86 7.07 12.61 0.22
N ALA A 87 5.87 13.20 0.18
CA ALA A 87 5.69 14.64 0.17
C ALA A 87 6.26 15.29 1.43
N ILE A 88 6.00 14.72 2.61
CA ILE A 88 6.56 15.18 3.88
C ILE A 88 8.09 15.09 3.86
N ASP A 89 8.68 13.99 3.34
CA ASP A 89 10.14 13.87 3.21
C ASP A 89 10.72 15.00 2.35
N TYR A 90 10.07 15.30 1.22
CA TYR A 90 10.48 16.36 0.30
C TYR A 90 10.46 17.75 0.95
N PHE A 91 9.37 18.09 1.66
CA PHE A 91 9.27 19.39 2.31
C PHE A 91 10.14 19.52 3.57
N THR A 92 10.43 18.42 4.26
CA THR A 92 11.24 18.41 5.49
C THR A 92 12.75 18.38 5.20
N LYS A 93 13.17 17.98 3.99
CA LYS A 93 14.58 18.00 3.56
C LYS A 93 15.11 19.38 3.16
N LYS A 94 14.33 20.45 3.32
CA LYS A 94 14.77 21.83 3.14
C LYS A 94 15.39 22.37 4.44
#